data_AF-A0A3B0WAV4-F1
#
_entry.id   AF-A0A3B0WAV4-F1
#
_cell.length_a   1.000
_cell.length_b   1.000
_cell.length_c   1.000
_cell.angle_alpha   90.00
_cell.angle_beta   90.00
_cell.angle_gamma   90.00
#
_symmetry.space_group_name_H-M   'P 1'
#
loop_
_entity.id
_entity.type
_entity.pdbx_description
1 polymer ?
#
loop_
_entity_poly.entity_id
_entity_poly.type
_entity_poly.pdbx_seq_one_letter_code
_entity_poly.pdbx_strand_id
1 'polypeptide(L)'
;MDITWVNTVLDWMAMAFILVVGFVFLLVVIYYFIDRFQTEHAIRHNYPVIARFRYLFEYLGTFLRQYMFAADQDERPFNRAQRSWVYRAGKNLSTTAAFGSTRNINFPGKILFTSCPFPLLEKDAVSSPPLEIGPNCKTPFKANSIFNISGMSFGALSKPAVLALSKGAKKAGCWMNTGEGGISPYHLEGGADLVAQIGTAKYGYRDKNGHLSNEKLREAAALEQVKMFEIKLSQGAKPGKGGMLPAAKITKEISEIRGIPVGESSLSPNRHADIGCNDDLLDMIVRIRE
;
A
#
# COMPACT_ATOMS: atom_id res chain seq x y z
N MET A 1 0.38 59.42 -14.38
CA MET A 1 -0.02 58.15 -15.02
C MET A 1 -1.36 58.42 -15.66
N ASP A 2 -1.40 58.53 -17.00
CA ASP A 2 -2.56 59.08 -17.70
C ASP A 2 -3.79 58.17 -17.55
N ILE A 3 -4.84 58.73 -16.93
CA ILE A 3 -6.14 58.09 -16.69
C ILE A 3 -6.78 57.60 -18.00
N THR A 4 -6.45 58.25 -19.13
CA THR A 4 -6.94 57.93 -20.48
C THR A 4 -6.42 56.59 -21.02
N TRP A 5 -5.17 56.23 -20.71
CA TRP A 5 -4.61 54.94 -21.11
C TRP A 5 -5.25 53.79 -20.31
N VAL A 6 -5.45 54.00 -19.00
CA VAL A 6 -6.11 53.02 -18.12
C VAL A 6 -7.55 52.76 -18.58
N ASN A 7 -8.31 53.80 -18.92
CA ASN A 7 -9.68 53.66 -19.42
C ASN A 7 -9.73 52.90 -20.76
N THR A 8 -8.83 53.22 -21.69
CA THR A 8 -8.75 52.50 -22.97
C THR A 8 -8.46 51.01 -22.78
N VAL A 9 -7.55 50.65 -21.86
CA VAL A 9 -7.26 49.24 -21.56
C VAL A 9 -8.46 48.55 -20.92
N LEU A 10 -9.16 49.21 -20.00
CA LEU A 10 -10.38 48.67 -19.39
C LEU A 10 -11.50 48.45 -20.42
N ASP A 11 -11.66 49.35 -21.38
CA ASP A 11 -12.66 49.23 -22.46
C ASP A 11 -12.36 48.04 -23.37
N TRP A 12 -11.08 47.85 -23.76
CA TRP A 12 -10.67 46.67 -24.54
C TRP A 12 -10.85 45.38 -23.75
N MET A 13 -10.55 45.37 -22.45
CA MET A 13 -10.79 44.21 -21.58
C MET A 13 -12.28 43.91 -21.43
N ALA A 14 -13.12 44.94 -21.29
CA ALA A 14 -14.57 44.79 -21.21
C ALA A 14 -15.16 44.26 -22.52
N MET A 15 -14.70 44.79 -23.67
CA MET A 15 -15.12 44.31 -24.98
C MET A 15 -14.69 42.87 -25.22
N ALA A 16 -13.45 42.51 -24.89
CA ALA A 16 -12.95 41.15 -24.96
C ALA A 16 -13.76 40.21 -24.05
N PHE A 17 -14.09 40.64 -22.83
CA PHE A 17 -14.92 39.87 -21.91
C PHE A 17 -16.32 39.62 -22.47
N ILE A 18 -16.99 40.66 -23.00
CA ILE A 18 -18.31 40.53 -23.63
C ILE A 18 -18.26 39.58 -24.83
N LEU A 19 -17.23 39.69 -25.68
CA LEU A 19 -17.06 38.79 -26.82
C LEU A 19 -16.87 37.33 -26.39
N VAL A 20 -16.05 37.09 -25.36
CA VAL A 20 -15.82 35.75 -24.82
C VAL A 20 -17.11 35.19 -24.21
N VAL A 21 -17.83 35.97 -23.40
CA VAL A 21 -19.10 35.54 -22.79
C VAL A 21 -20.15 35.27 -23.87
N GLY A 22 -20.27 36.15 -24.87
CA GLY A 22 -21.18 35.96 -26.00
C GLY A 22 -20.84 34.72 -26.83
N PHE A 23 -19.57 34.47 -27.08
CA PHE A 23 -19.11 33.26 -27.78
C PHE A 23 -19.41 31.98 -26.99
N VAL A 24 -19.15 31.97 -25.68
CA VAL A 24 -19.50 30.84 -24.80
C VAL A 24 -21.00 30.61 -24.78
N PHE A 25 -21.80 31.67 -24.70
CA PHE A 25 -23.26 31.56 -24.75
C PHE A 25 -23.74 30.96 -26.07
N LEU A 26 -23.19 31.43 -27.20
CA LEU A 26 -23.50 30.86 -28.52
C LEU A 26 -23.17 29.36 -28.57
N LEU A 27 -22.01 28.94 -28.08
CA LEU A 27 -21.63 27.53 -28.01
C LEU A 27 -22.60 26.71 -27.16
N VAL A 28 -23.02 27.23 -26.00
CA VAL A 28 -24.01 26.58 -25.14
C VAL A 28 -25.33 26.39 -25.88
N VAL A 29 -25.82 27.40 -26.59
CA VAL A 29 -27.06 27.32 -27.40
C VAL A 29 -26.92 26.29 -28.53
N ILE A 30 -25.80 26.30 -29.26
CA ILE A 30 -25.53 25.33 -30.32
C ILE A 30 -25.53 23.91 -29.75
N TYR A 31 -24.78 23.67 -28.67
CA TYR A 31 -24.70 22.36 -28.05
C TYR A 31 -26.01 21.92 -27.41
N TYR A 32 -26.83 22.85 -26.91
CA TYR A 32 -28.18 22.55 -26.42
C TYR A 32 -29.04 21.94 -27.52
N PHE A 33 -29.09 22.56 -28.70
CA PHE A 33 -29.86 22.03 -29.82
C PHE A 33 -29.30 20.71 -30.34
N ILE A 34 -27.98 20.59 -30.50
CA ILE A 34 -27.34 19.32 -30.89
C ILE A 34 -27.70 18.20 -29.91
N ASP A 35 -27.62 18.47 -28.60
CA ASP A 35 -27.91 17.47 -27.57
C ASP A 35 -29.40 17.12 -27.47
N ARG A 36 -30.29 18.09 -27.73
CA ARG A 36 -31.75 17.89 -27.70
C ARG A 36 -32.26 17.13 -28.91
N PHE A 37 -31.64 17.27 -30.07
CA PHE A 37 -32.09 16.61 -31.31
C PHE A 37 -31.38 15.29 -31.62
N GLN A 38 -30.27 14.97 -30.96
CA GLN A 38 -29.64 13.65 -31.11
C GLN A 38 -30.40 12.55 -30.35
N THR A 39 -30.40 11.34 -30.90
CA THR A 39 -31.16 10.17 -30.40
C THR A 39 -30.28 9.06 -29.83
N GLU A 40 -28.95 9.15 -29.95
CA GLU A 40 -28.01 8.09 -29.55
C GLU A 40 -27.78 8.04 -28.03
N HIS A 41 -27.75 9.19 -27.36
CA HIS A 41 -27.44 9.31 -25.94
C HIS A 41 -28.62 9.89 -25.14
N ALA A 42 -29.41 9.02 -24.51
CA ALA A 42 -30.58 9.40 -23.71
C ALA A 42 -30.28 10.45 -22.62
N ILE A 43 -29.10 10.40 -21.99
CA ILE A 43 -28.72 11.34 -20.92
C ILE A 43 -28.47 12.74 -21.48
N ARG A 44 -27.80 12.86 -22.65
CA ARG A 44 -27.58 14.15 -23.31
C ARG A 44 -28.87 14.74 -23.88
N HIS A 45 -29.80 13.88 -24.29
CA HIS A 45 -31.13 14.28 -24.74
C HIS A 45 -32.01 14.86 -23.62
N ASN A 46 -31.96 14.25 -22.43
CA ASN A 46 -32.75 14.66 -21.26
C ASN A 46 -32.10 15.82 -20.49
N TYR A 47 -30.78 15.94 -20.51
CA TYR A 47 -30.01 17.01 -19.86
C TYR A 47 -28.99 17.63 -20.83
N PRO A 48 -29.44 18.42 -21.83
CA PRO A 48 -28.57 19.05 -22.83
C PRO A 48 -27.48 19.90 -22.20
N VAL A 49 -26.27 19.92 -22.80
CA VAL A 49 -25.08 20.64 -22.32
C VAL A 49 -24.50 20.11 -21.00
N ILE A 50 -25.32 19.97 -19.94
CA ILE A 50 -24.89 19.56 -18.60
C ILE A 50 -24.34 18.13 -18.62
N ALA A 51 -25.01 17.21 -19.32
CA ALA A 51 -24.60 15.81 -19.39
C ALA A 51 -23.21 15.61 -20.00
N ARG A 52 -22.68 16.56 -20.79
CA ARG A 52 -21.33 16.48 -21.37
C ARG A 52 -20.24 16.58 -20.31
N PHE A 53 -20.53 17.25 -19.20
CA PHE A 53 -19.62 17.36 -18.06
C PHE A 53 -19.70 16.16 -17.12
N ARG A 54 -20.58 15.18 -17.39
CA ARG A 54 -20.73 14.01 -16.52
C ARG A 54 -19.40 13.31 -16.25
N TYR A 55 -18.64 12.97 -17.29
CA TYR A 55 -17.37 12.28 -17.14
C TYR A 55 -16.29 13.16 -16.48
N LEU A 56 -16.34 14.48 -16.71
CA LEU A 56 -15.48 15.42 -16.00
C LEU A 56 -15.80 15.46 -14.50
N PHE A 57 -17.08 15.53 -14.13
CA PHE A 57 -17.51 15.51 -12.73
C PHE A 57 -17.36 14.14 -12.08
N GLU A 58 -17.48 13.04 -12.82
CA GLU A 58 -17.14 11.70 -12.33
C GLU A 58 -15.65 11.61 -12.02
N TYR A 59 -14.79 12.02 -12.95
CA TYR A 59 -13.34 12.09 -12.75
C TYR A 59 -12.99 13.00 -11.58
N LEU A 60 -13.43 14.26 -11.60
CA LEU A 60 -13.17 15.24 -10.55
C LEU A 60 -13.76 14.79 -9.20
N GLY A 61 -14.94 14.16 -9.23
CA GLY A 61 -15.63 13.61 -8.08
C GLY A 61 -14.88 12.47 -7.40
N THR A 62 -13.99 11.75 -8.09
CA THR A 62 -13.08 10.79 -7.42
C THR A 62 -12.07 11.50 -6.53
N PHE A 63 -11.52 12.62 -6.97
CA PHE A 63 -10.57 13.42 -6.18
C PHE A 63 -11.26 14.23 -5.09
N LEU A 64 -12.36 14.91 -5.43
CA LEU A 64 -13.09 15.77 -4.49
C LEU A 64 -13.73 14.97 -3.35
N ARG A 65 -14.10 13.70 -3.57
CA ARG A 65 -14.64 12.85 -2.48
C ARG A 65 -13.69 12.78 -1.29
N GLN A 66 -12.40 12.65 -1.56
CA GLN A 66 -11.35 12.53 -0.54
C GLN A 66 -11.17 13.81 0.29
N TYR A 67 -11.47 14.99 -0.27
CA TYR A 67 -11.18 16.29 0.37
C TYR A 67 -12.41 17.06 0.84
N MET A 68 -13.55 16.92 0.16
CA MET A 68 -14.74 17.77 0.37
C MET A 68 -15.97 17.01 0.89
N PHE A 69 -16.13 15.72 0.58
CA PHE A 69 -17.40 15.02 0.79
C PHE A 69 -17.35 13.82 1.74
N ALA A 70 -16.17 13.24 1.99
CA ALA A 70 -16.04 12.16 2.95
C ALA A 70 -16.03 12.68 4.40
N ALA A 71 -16.98 12.22 5.22
CA ALA A 71 -16.91 12.40 6.66
C ALA A 71 -15.76 11.55 7.24
N ASP A 72 -15.27 11.93 8.42
CA ASP A 72 -14.03 11.38 9.01
C ASP A 72 -14.02 9.85 9.21
N GLN A 73 -15.18 9.19 9.16
CA GLN A 73 -15.35 7.75 9.37
C GLN A 73 -15.92 6.95 8.18
N ASP A 74 -16.34 7.62 7.09
CA ASP A 74 -17.09 6.94 6.02
C ASP A 74 -16.20 6.21 5.01
N GLU A 75 -14.92 6.58 4.94
CA GLU A 75 -13.98 5.96 4.01
C GLU A 75 -13.47 4.61 4.49
N ARG A 76 -13.43 3.66 3.55
CA ARG A 76 -12.87 2.31 3.74
C ARG A 76 -11.71 2.11 2.75
N PRO A 77 -10.65 1.37 3.12
CA PRO A 77 -10.46 0.64 4.37
C PRO A 77 -9.93 1.51 5.52
N PHE A 78 -9.35 2.69 5.22
CA PHE A 78 -8.83 3.62 6.22
C PHE A 78 -9.52 4.97 6.11
N ASN A 79 -10.02 5.45 7.24
CA ASN A 79 -10.75 6.70 7.30
C ASN A 79 -9.83 7.92 7.42
N ARG A 80 -10.38 9.13 7.27
CA ARG A 80 -9.59 10.37 7.28
C ARG A 80 -8.89 10.60 8.62
N ALA A 81 -9.54 10.27 9.73
CA ALA A 81 -8.93 10.37 11.07
C ALA A 81 -7.68 9.49 11.19
N GLN A 82 -7.74 8.24 10.72
CA GLN A 82 -6.60 7.32 10.68
C GLN A 82 -5.46 7.84 9.81
N ARG A 83 -5.77 8.32 8.60
CA ARG A 83 -4.73 8.87 7.72
C ARG A 83 -4.09 10.13 8.30
N SER A 84 -4.90 11.04 8.84
CA SER A 84 -4.42 12.26 9.51
C SER A 84 -3.48 11.91 10.66
N TRP A 85 -3.84 10.93 11.48
CA TRP A 85 -3.00 10.43 12.56
C TRP A 85 -1.66 9.90 12.05
N VAL A 86 -1.67 9.06 11.00
CA VAL A 86 -0.44 8.54 10.38
C VAL A 86 0.45 9.66 9.82
N TYR A 87 -0.12 10.66 9.14
CA TYR A 87 0.65 11.79 8.62
C TYR A 87 1.26 12.65 9.73
N ARG A 88 0.55 12.86 10.84
CA ARG A 88 1.08 13.58 12.00
C ARG A 88 2.21 12.81 12.65
N ALA A 89 2.01 11.52 12.89
CA ALA A 89 3.04 10.62 13.43
C ALA A 89 4.30 10.63 12.54
N GLY A 90 4.14 10.52 11.22
CA GLY A 90 5.25 10.54 10.26
C GLY A 90 6.00 11.88 10.17
N LYS A 91 5.36 12.98 10.57
CA LYS A 91 5.98 14.31 10.68
C LYS A 91 6.55 14.60 12.08
N ASN A 92 6.56 13.60 12.97
CA ASN A 92 6.92 13.76 14.38
C ASN A 92 6.12 14.87 15.09
N LEU A 93 4.84 15.03 14.70
CA LEU A 93 3.90 15.94 15.34
C LEU A 93 3.10 15.19 16.39
N SER A 94 2.58 15.90 17.39
CA SER A 94 1.74 15.32 18.44
C SER A 94 0.56 14.55 17.82
N THR A 95 0.44 13.27 18.18
CA THR A 95 -0.64 12.38 17.75
C THR A 95 -1.82 12.38 18.71
N THR A 96 -1.71 13.12 19.81
CA THR A 96 -2.76 13.25 20.83
C THR A 96 -3.88 14.13 20.30
N ALA A 97 -5.08 13.56 20.22
CA ALA A 97 -6.30 14.35 20.10
C ALA A 97 -6.80 14.64 21.53
N ALA A 98 -6.95 15.92 21.87
CA ALA A 98 -7.84 16.28 22.96
C ALA A 98 -9.26 15.85 22.56
N PHE A 99 -10.12 15.50 23.51
CA PHE A 99 -11.47 14.91 23.34
C PHE A 99 -11.53 13.38 23.31
N GLY A 100 -12.65 12.85 23.85
CA GLY A 100 -12.90 11.41 23.98
C GLY A 100 -13.05 10.68 22.65
N SER A 101 -13.13 9.35 22.71
CA SER A 101 -13.25 8.51 21.52
C SER A 101 -14.47 8.89 20.68
N THR A 102 -14.25 9.29 19.43
CA THR A 102 -15.31 9.46 18.42
C THR A 102 -15.79 8.13 17.83
N ARG A 103 -15.19 6.99 18.24
CA ARG A 103 -15.65 5.66 17.81
C ARG A 103 -16.94 5.30 18.54
N ASN A 104 -17.92 4.79 17.79
CA ASN A 104 -19.11 4.19 18.39
C ASN A 104 -18.73 2.86 19.08
N ILE A 105 -18.91 2.84 20.41
CA ILE A 105 -18.57 1.73 21.30
C ILE A 105 -19.74 0.79 21.62
N ASN A 106 -20.96 1.14 21.19
CA ASN A 106 -22.18 0.42 21.59
C ASN A 106 -22.47 -0.82 20.72
N PHE A 107 -21.57 -1.18 19.81
CA PHE A 107 -21.73 -2.36 18.95
C PHE A 107 -20.99 -3.57 19.53
N PRO A 108 -21.59 -4.77 19.53
CA PRO A 108 -20.91 -6.01 19.88
C PRO A 108 -19.63 -6.23 19.07
N GLY A 109 -18.57 -6.74 19.72
CA GLY A 109 -17.27 -7.04 19.08
C GLY A 109 -16.28 -5.86 19.04
N LYS A 110 -16.62 -4.71 19.62
CA LYS A 110 -15.66 -3.61 19.79
C LYS A 110 -14.71 -3.89 20.95
N ILE A 111 -13.41 -3.69 20.70
CA ILE A 111 -12.38 -3.75 21.74
C ILE A 111 -12.47 -2.47 22.58
N LEU A 112 -12.66 -2.64 23.88
CA LEU A 112 -12.65 -1.57 24.86
C LEU A 112 -11.44 -1.78 25.77
N PHE A 113 -10.62 -0.73 25.91
CA PHE A 113 -9.60 -0.70 26.96
C PHE A 113 -10.28 -0.20 28.23
N THR A 114 -10.43 -1.08 29.21
CA THR A 114 -10.97 -0.71 30.53
C THR A 114 -9.98 0.18 31.26
N SER A 115 -10.44 1.31 31.77
CA SER A 115 -9.60 2.20 32.57
C SER A 115 -9.02 1.45 33.77
N CYS A 116 -7.72 1.54 33.98
CA CYS A 116 -7.09 1.09 35.22
C CYS A 116 -7.25 2.20 36.27
N PRO A 117 -7.95 1.97 37.39
CA PRO A 117 -8.11 2.99 38.43
C PRO A 117 -6.78 3.40 39.09
N PHE A 118 -5.78 2.52 39.01
CA PHE A 118 -4.43 2.74 39.51
C PHE A 118 -3.43 2.50 38.38
N PRO A 119 -3.22 3.49 37.49
CA PRO A 119 -2.29 3.34 36.38
C PRO A 119 -0.87 3.09 36.88
N LEU A 120 -0.12 2.25 36.15
CA LEU A 120 1.28 1.96 36.44
C LEU A 120 2.09 3.27 36.38
N LEU A 121 2.84 3.56 37.42
CA LEU A 121 3.74 4.71 37.44
C LEU A 121 4.94 4.42 36.54
N GLU A 122 5.49 5.45 35.91
CA GLU A 122 6.64 5.30 35.00
C GLU A 122 7.85 4.65 35.67
N LYS A 123 8.07 4.93 36.97
CA LYS A 123 9.12 4.31 37.78
C LYS A 123 8.96 2.79 37.97
N ASP A 124 7.73 2.30 37.86
CA ASP A 124 7.37 0.89 38.04
C ASP A 124 7.19 0.19 36.67
N ALA A 125 7.31 0.93 35.57
CA ALA A 125 7.18 0.40 34.22
C ALA A 125 8.42 -0.40 33.83
N VAL A 126 8.20 -1.64 33.39
CA VAL A 126 9.24 -2.51 32.85
C VAL A 126 9.14 -2.55 31.32
N SER A 127 10.30 -2.57 30.66
CA SER A 127 10.35 -2.83 29.22
C SER A 127 9.79 -4.22 28.92
N SER A 128 9.06 -4.34 27.81
CA SER A 128 8.58 -5.64 27.36
C SER A 128 9.78 -6.55 27.06
N PRO A 129 9.84 -7.77 27.63
CA PRO A 129 10.91 -8.70 27.32
C PRO A 129 10.84 -9.11 25.84
N PRO A 130 11.98 -9.31 25.17
CA PRO A 130 11.97 -9.75 23.78
C PRO A 130 11.39 -11.16 23.66
N LEU A 131 10.68 -11.41 22.56
CA LEU A 131 10.27 -12.75 22.16
C LEU A 131 11.47 -13.45 21.50
N GLU A 132 11.83 -14.65 21.95
CA GLU A 132 12.86 -15.44 21.28
C GLU A 132 12.22 -16.33 20.20
N ILE A 133 12.71 -16.22 18.96
CA ILE A 133 12.26 -16.99 17.81
C ILE A 133 13.36 -17.99 17.44
N GLY A 134 12.98 -19.26 17.37
CA GLY A 134 13.89 -20.36 17.04
C GLY A 134 14.93 -20.66 18.12
N PRO A 135 14.54 -20.91 19.39
CA PRO A 135 15.50 -21.18 20.47
C PRO A 135 16.39 -22.41 20.23
N ASN A 136 15.95 -23.34 19.39
CA ASN A 136 16.69 -24.55 19.01
C ASN A 136 17.47 -24.40 17.70
N CYS A 137 17.56 -23.19 17.11
CA CYS A 137 18.32 -22.92 15.91
C CYS A 137 19.76 -22.52 16.25
N LYS A 138 20.69 -22.62 15.28
CA LYS A 138 22.10 -22.21 15.45
C LYS A 138 22.23 -20.74 15.87
N THR A 139 21.33 -19.90 15.38
CA THR A 139 21.28 -18.45 15.66
C THR A 139 19.84 -18.04 16.00
N PRO A 140 19.42 -18.17 17.27
CA PRO A 140 18.11 -17.69 17.72
C PRO A 140 17.97 -16.18 17.54
N PHE A 141 16.76 -15.70 17.23
CA PHE A 141 16.49 -14.28 17.04
C PHE A 141 15.70 -13.70 18.22
N LYS A 142 16.17 -12.56 18.76
CA LYS A 142 15.49 -11.82 19.83
C LYS A 142 14.66 -10.67 19.27
N ALA A 143 13.36 -10.90 19.17
CA ALA A 143 12.36 -9.95 18.72
C ALA A 143 12.03 -8.92 19.82
N ASN A 144 12.68 -7.75 19.78
CA ASN A 144 12.44 -6.67 20.75
C ASN A 144 11.15 -5.88 20.48
N SER A 145 10.68 -5.84 19.22
CA SER A 145 9.50 -5.05 18.85
C SER A 145 8.23 -5.89 18.79
N ILE A 146 7.16 -5.36 19.40
CA ILE A 146 5.79 -5.88 19.29
C ILE A 146 5.17 -5.51 17.93
N PHE A 147 5.60 -4.39 17.34
CA PHE A 147 5.10 -3.91 16.05
C PHE A 147 6.14 -4.12 14.96
N ASN A 148 5.77 -4.79 13.87
CA ASN A 148 6.69 -5.11 12.78
C ASN A 148 6.04 -4.84 11.41
N ILE A 149 6.86 -4.77 10.36
CA ILE A 149 6.37 -4.51 9.00
C ILE A 149 6.09 -5.83 8.29
N SER A 150 4.82 -6.07 7.94
CA SER A 150 4.36 -7.28 7.24
C SER A 150 4.83 -7.35 5.78
N GLY A 151 4.83 -8.56 5.23
CA GLY A 151 5.37 -8.86 3.89
C GLY A 151 4.64 -8.17 2.76
N MET A 152 5.35 -7.35 1.99
CA MET A 152 4.88 -6.76 0.74
C MET A 152 6.00 -6.78 -0.30
N SER A 153 5.80 -7.55 -1.37
CA SER A 153 6.87 -7.82 -2.33
C SER A 153 7.39 -6.58 -3.07
N PHE A 154 8.69 -6.53 -3.33
CA PHE A 154 9.25 -5.62 -4.33
C PHE A 154 8.67 -5.95 -5.72
N GLY A 155 8.15 -4.93 -6.41
CA GLY A 155 7.31 -5.04 -7.61
C GLY A 155 5.83 -4.77 -7.34
N ALA A 156 5.33 -5.11 -6.14
CA ALA A 156 4.08 -4.54 -5.63
C ALA A 156 4.34 -3.18 -4.99
N LEU A 157 5.42 -3.07 -4.21
CA LEU A 157 5.98 -1.80 -3.74
C LEU A 157 7.05 -1.27 -4.69
N SER A 158 7.13 0.05 -4.77
CA SER A 158 8.20 0.76 -5.49
C SER A 158 9.50 0.76 -4.69
N LYS A 159 10.63 1.02 -5.36
CA LYS A 159 11.95 1.16 -4.72
C LYS A 159 11.94 2.17 -3.56
N PRO A 160 11.41 3.41 -3.71
CA PRO A 160 11.36 4.36 -2.60
C PRO A 160 10.54 3.86 -1.41
N ALA A 161 9.45 3.11 -1.66
CA ALA A 161 8.61 2.56 -0.60
C ALA A 161 9.34 1.48 0.20
N VAL A 162 10.00 0.51 -0.47
CA VAL A 162 10.79 -0.52 0.22
C VAL A 162 11.92 0.11 1.03
N LEU A 163 12.62 1.10 0.46
CA LEU A 163 13.72 1.75 1.14
C LEU A 163 13.26 2.56 2.37
N ALA A 164 12.14 3.26 2.26
CA ALA A 164 11.54 3.99 3.37
C ALA A 164 11.10 3.05 4.50
N LEU A 165 10.47 1.92 4.16
CA LEU A 165 10.06 0.92 5.13
C LEU A 165 11.26 0.25 5.81
N SER A 166 12.30 -0.13 5.06
CA SER A 166 13.50 -0.75 5.63
C SER A 166 14.26 0.21 6.55
N LYS A 167 14.49 1.46 6.11
CA LYS A 167 15.12 2.49 6.96
C LYS A 167 14.27 2.82 8.20
N GLY A 168 12.95 2.86 8.04
CA GLY A 168 12.00 3.07 9.14
C GLY A 168 12.03 1.93 10.15
N ALA A 169 12.03 0.68 9.68
CA ALA A 169 12.10 -0.51 10.52
C ALA A 169 13.38 -0.55 11.34
N LYS A 170 14.53 -0.26 10.70
CA LYS A 170 15.82 -0.18 11.40
C LYS A 170 15.80 0.88 12.51
N LYS A 171 15.28 2.07 12.23
CA LYS A 171 15.16 3.15 13.22
C LYS A 171 14.22 2.78 14.37
N ALA A 172 13.15 2.04 14.09
CA ALA A 172 12.19 1.59 15.09
C ALA A 172 12.65 0.34 15.86
N GLY A 173 13.75 -0.30 15.46
CA GLY A 173 14.20 -1.57 16.06
C GLY A 173 13.24 -2.73 15.79
N CYS A 174 12.48 -2.68 14.68
CA CYS A 174 11.56 -3.73 14.27
C CYS A 174 12.03 -4.43 12.98
N TRP A 175 11.50 -5.63 12.72
CA TRP A 175 11.82 -6.32 11.48
C TRP A 175 10.91 -5.89 10.33
N MET A 176 11.39 -6.13 9.12
CA MET A 176 10.63 -6.01 7.89
C MET A 176 10.57 -7.35 7.16
N ASN A 177 9.36 -7.78 6.82
CA ASN A 177 9.18 -8.95 5.97
C ASN A 177 9.26 -8.54 4.48
N THR A 178 10.03 -9.26 3.69
CA THR A 178 10.34 -8.93 2.29
C THR A 178 9.16 -9.10 1.33
N GLY A 179 8.11 -9.81 1.77
CA GLY A 179 7.11 -10.31 0.86
C GLY A 179 7.61 -11.49 0.01
N GLU A 180 6.72 -12.07 -0.78
CA GLU A 180 7.00 -13.25 -1.63
C GLU A 180 7.93 -12.99 -2.82
N GLY A 181 8.41 -11.76 -3.01
CA GLY A 181 9.12 -11.36 -4.23
C GLY A 181 10.62 -11.62 -4.23
N GLY A 182 11.15 -12.28 -3.19
CA GLY A 182 12.59 -12.38 -2.94
C GLY A 182 13.17 -11.14 -2.26
N ILE A 183 14.44 -11.23 -1.88
CA ILE A 183 15.18 -10.17 -1.19
C ILE A 183 15.76 -9.21 -2.23
N SER A 184 15.22 -8.00 -2.31
CA SER A 184 15.80 -6.95 -3.18
C SER A 184 16.97 -6.22 -2.48
N PRO A 185 17.91 -5.62 -3.25
CA PRO A 185 18.98 -4.79 -2.69
C PRO A 185 18.47 -3.66 -1.80
N TYR A 186 17.26 -3.15 -2.06
CA TYR A 186 16.64 -2.07 -1.29
C TYR A 186 16.16 -2.49 0.10
N HIS A 187 15.87 -3.78 0.30
CA HIS A 187 15.63 -4.29 1.65
C HIS A 187 16.92 -4.22 2.46
N LEU A 188 18.04 -4.64 1.85
CA LEU A 188 19.36 -4.70 2.48
C LEU A 188 19.94 -3.30 2.77
N GLU A 189 19.77 -2.34 1.85
CA GLU A 189 20.27 -0.97 1.98
C GLU A 189 19.76 -0.25 3.25
N GLY A 190 18.52 -0.55 3.68
CA GLY A 190 17.95 0.08 4.88
C GLY A 190 18.46 -0.51 6.20
N GLY A 191 19.09 -1.68 6.18
CA GLY A 191 19.78 -2.27 7.33
C GLY A 191 18.88 -2.82 8.46
N ALA A 192 17.57 -2.94 8.22
CA ALA A 192 16.65 -3.58 9.16
C ALA A 192 16.87 -5.09 9.24
N ASP A 193 16.44 -5.70 10.35
CA ASP A 193 16.29 -7.15 10.42
C ASP A 193 15.18 -7.60 9.46
N LEU A 194 15.41 -8.68 8.73
CA LEU A 194 14.54 -9.15 7.66
C LEU A 194 13.93 -10.52 7.97
N VAL A 195 12.66 -10.64 7.62
CA VAL A 195 11.97 -11.92 7.46
C VAL A 195 11.90 -12.25 5.97
N ALA A 196 12.65 -13.27 5.56
CA ALA A 196 12.70 -13.76 4.20
C ALA A 196 11.45 -14.62 3.91
N GLN A 197 10.44 -14.03 3.26
CA GLN A 197 9.19 -14.74 2.99
C GLN A 197 9.27 -15.59 1.72
N ILE A 198 8.89 -16.86 1.84
CA ILE A 198 8.83 -17.85 0.77
C ILE A 198 7.36 -18.04 0.36
N GLY A 199 7.01 -17.50 -0.80
CA GLY A 199 5.71 -17.72 -1.45
C GLY A 199 5.65 -19.03 -2.23
N THR A 200 4.47 -19.36 -2.77
CA THR A 200 4.22 -20.62 -3.48
C THR A 200 5.02 -20.79 -4.76
N ALA A 201 5.44 -19.69 -5.40
CA ALA A 201 6.33 -19.69 -6.57
C ALA A 201 7.83 -19.69 -6.22
N LYS A 202 8.17 -19.70 -4.93
CA LYS A 202 9.54 -19.75 -4.40
C LYS A 202 10.47 -18.66 -4.99
N TYR A 203 9.94 -17.48 -5.36
CA TYR A 203 10.74 -16.42 -5.98
C TYR A 203 11.94 -16.05 -5.10
N GLY A 204 13.11 -15.90 -5.72
CA GLY A 204 14.38 -15.63 -5.04
C GLY A 204 15.01 -16.86 -4.35
N TYR A 205 14.26 -17.95 -4.21
CA TYR A 205 14.71 -19.21 -3.57
C TYR A 205 14.50 -20.43 -4.46
N ARG A 206 14.29 -20.23 -5.77
CA ARG A 206 13.95 -21.28 -6.74
C ARG A 206 15.11 -21.68 -7.63
N ASP A 207 15.07 -22.91 -8.11
CA ASP A 207 15.86 -23.37 -9.24
C ASP A 207 15.22 -22.95 -10.59
N LYS A 208 15.85 -23.37 -11.70
CA LYS A 208 15.35 -23.10 -13.06
C LYS A 208 14.00 -23.76 -13.36
N ASN A 209 13.65 -24.83 -12.63
CA ASN A 209 12.39 -25.56 -12.78
C ASN A 209 11.28 -25.00 -11.88
N GLY A 210 11.61 -24.09 -10.95
CA GLY A 210 10.66 -23.52 -9.98
C GLY A 210 10.56 -24.25 -8.66
N HIS A 211 11.40 -25.24 -8.42
CA HIS A 211 11.49 -25.91 -7.11
C HIS A 211 12.35 -25.11 -6.15
N LEU A 212 12.13 -25.31 -4.85
CA LEU A 212 12.96 -24.69 -3.82
C LEU A 212 14.42 -25.16 -3.93
N SER A 213 15.36 -24.22 -3.98
CA SER A 213 16.80 -24.47 -4.09
C SER A 213 17.50 -24.27 -2.74
N ASN A 214 18.19 -25.31 -2.27
CA ASN A 214 18.97 -25.25 -1.02
C ASN A 214 20.16 -24.29 -1.14
N GLU A 215 20.74 -24.15 -2.33
CA GLU A 215 21.83 -23.22 -2.58
C GLU A 215 21.33 -21.77 -2.38
N LYS A 216 20.20 -21.42 -2.98
CA LYS A 216 19.60 -20.08 -2.84
C LYS A 216 19.15 -19.78 -1.41
N LEU A 217 18.65 -20.78 -0.68
CA LEU A 217 18.35 -20.63 0.74
C LEU A 217 19.61 -20.31 1.55
N ARG A 218 20.72 -21.01 1.31
CA ARG A 218 22.00 -20.74 1.99
C ARG A 218 22.57 -19.37 1.65
N GLU A 219 22.50 -18.96 0.38
CA GLU A 219 22.88 -17.61 -0.05
C GLU A 219 22.09 -16.55 0.72
N ALA A 220 20.76 -16.72 0.83
CA ALA A 220 19.91 -15.79 1.56
C ALA A 220 20.16 -15.82 3.07
N ALA A 221 20.36 -17.01 3.67
CA ALA A 221 20.63 -17.18 5.09
C ALA A 221 22.00 -16.61 5.51
N ALA A 222 22.96 -16.53 4.57
CA ALA A 222 24.27 -15.93 4.81
C ALA A 222 24.22 -14.38 4.89
N LEU A 223 23.11 -13.75 4.48
CA LEU A 223 22.93 -12.31 4.59
C LEU A 223 22.70 -11.93 6.06
N GLU A 224 23.53 -11.04 6.59
CA GLU A 224 23.49 -10.62 8.00
C GLU A 224 22.10 -10.10 8.42
N GLN A 225 21.40 -9.39 7.53
CA GLN A 225 20.07 -8.86 7.82
C GLN A 225 18.99 -9.95 7.91
N VAL A 226 19.15 -11.12 7.31
CA VAL A 226 18.12 -12.17 7.32
C VAL A 226 18.14 -12.90 8.66
N LYS A 227 17.08 -12.73 9.45
CA LYS A 227 16.98 -13.29 10.81
C LYS A 227 16.10 -14.54 10.89
N MET A 228 15.17 -14.68 9.94
CA MET A 228 14.28 -15.83 9.87
C MET A 228 13.64 -15.95 8.48
N PHE A 229 13.13 -17.14 8.18
CA PHE A 229 12.32 -17.41 7.00
C PHE A 229 10.85 -17.55 7.37
N GLU A 230 9.96 -17.12 6.49
CA GLU A 230 8.51 -17.30 6.66
C GLU A 230 7.94 -18.10 5.47
N ILE A 231 7.39 -19.28 5.73
CA ILE A 231 6.68 -20.06 4.72
C ILE A 231 5.24 -19.55 4.66
N LYS A 232 4.91 -18.83 3.60
CA LYS A 232 3.57 -18.27 3.44
C LYS A 232 2.60 -19.33 2.93
N LEU A 233 1.64 -19.75 3.75
CA LEU A 233 0.58 -20.68 3.33
C LEU A 233 -0.59 -19.99 2.62
N SER A 234 -0.96 -18.79 3.07
CA SER A 234 -2.09 -18.03 2.52
C SER A 234 -1.99 -16.54 2.84
N GLN A 235 -2.91 -15.74 2.32
CA GLN A 235 -3.09 -14.33 2.70
C GLN A 235 -4.56 -13.97 2.87
N GLY A 236 -4.88 -13.16 3.87
CA GLY A 236 -6.26 -12.78 4.18
C GLY A 236 -6.99 -12.05 3.04
N ALA A 237 -6.26 -11.32 2.19
CA ALA A 237 -6.87 -10.60 1.05
C ALA A 237 -7.35 -11.55 -0.07
N LYS A 238 -6.71 -12.71 -0.23
CA LYS A 238 -6.98 -13.67 -1.33
C LYS A 238 -6.71 -15.11 -0.90
N PRO A 239 -7.52 -15.69 0.02
CA PRO A 239 -7.34 -17.07 0.44
C PRO A 239 -7.49 -18.03 -0.75
N GLY A 240 -6.64 -19.06 -0.82
CA GLY A 240 -6.72 -20.10 -1.85
C GLY A 240 -6.35 -19.68 -3.27
N LYS A 241 -5.73 -18.51 -3.45
CA LYS A 241 -5.22 -18.04 -4.76
C LYS A 241 -3.75 -17.68 -4.66
N GLY A 242 -2.99 -18.01 -5.70
CA GLY A 242 -1.63 -17.53 -5.86
C GLY A 242 -1.58 -16.08 -6.36
N GLY A 243 -0.44 -15.44 -6.15
CA GLY A 243 -0.15 -14.13 -6.75
C GLY A 243 -0.03 -14.19 -8.27
N MET A 244 -0.26 -13.06 -8.93
CA MET A 244 0.02 -12.85 -10.34
C MET A 244 0.89 -11.59 -10.45
N LEU A 245 2.02 -11.70 -11.14
CA LEU A 245 2.81 -10.54 -11.55
C LEU A 245 2.72 -10.39 -13.08
N PRO A 246 2.09 -9.32 -13.59
CA PRO A 246 1.99 -9.09 -15.03
C PRO A 246 3.38 -8.92 -15.67
N ALA A 247 3.54 -9.43 -16.89
CA ALA A 247 4.74 -9.29 -17.73
C ALA A 247 5.33 -7.87 -17.74
N ALA A 248 4.48 -6.86 -17.88
CA ALA A 248 4.88 -5.45 -17.93
C ALA A 248 5.61 -4.96 -16.67
N LYS A 249 5.47 -5.66 -15.53
CA LYS A 249 6.17 -5.35 -14.28
C LYS A 249 7.45 -6.16 -14.09
N ILE A 250 7.76 -7.12 -14.95
CA ILE A 250 8.93 -7.99 -14.80
C ILE A 250 10.09 -7.38 -15.58
N THR A 251 10.69 -6.37 -14.95
CA THR A 251 11.93 -5.74 -15.40
C THR A 251 13.11 -6.72 -15.25
N LYS A 252 14.25 -6.40 -15.85
CA LYS A 252 15.49 -7.15 -15.66
C LYS A 252 15.84 -7.34 -14.17
N GLU A 253 15.72 -6.26 -13.40
CA GLU A 253 15.95 -6.29 -11.95
C GLU A 253 15.00 -7.25 -11.22
N ILE A 254 13.70 -7.23 -11.55
CA ILE A 254 12.72 -8.12 -10.93
C ILE A 254 12.96 -9.57 -11.34
N SER A 255 13.34 -9.81 -12.59
CA SER A 255 13.70 -11.12 -13.12
C SER A 255 14.90 -11.73 -12.36
N GLU A 256 15.96 -10.94 -12.15
CA GLU A 256 17.15 -11.34 -11.38
C GLU A 256 16.81 -11.66 -9.91
N ILE A 257 16.06 -10.79 -9.24
CA ILE A 257 15.66 -10.99 -7.83
C ILE A 257 14.76 -12.24 -7.69
N ARG A 258 13.84 -12.45 -8.63
CA ARG A 258 12.84 -13.53 -8.52
C ARG A 258 13.28 -14.86 -9.10
N GLY A 259 14.31 -14.87 -9.94
CA GLY A 259 14.74 -16.06 -10.69
C GLY A 259 13.70 -16.49 -11.74
N ILE A 260 13.16 -15.54 -12.51
CA ILE A 260 12.16 -15.79 -13.57
C ILE A 260 12.52 -15.08 -14.89
N PRO A 261 12.03 -15.53 -16.06
CA PRO A 261 12.31 -14.86 -17.33
C PRO A 261 11.79 -13.41 -17.39
N VAL A 262 12.52 -12.52 -18.09
CA VAL A 262 12.10 -11.14 -18.32
C VAL A 262 10.90 -11.10 -19.26
N GLY A 263 9.89 -10.27 -18.96
CA GLY A 263 8.77 -10.02 -19.87
C GLY A 263 7.72 -11.13 -19.96
N GLU A 264 7.87 -12.23 -19.21
CA GLU A 264 6.87 -13.30 -19.15
C GLU A 264 6.04 -13.20 -17.88
N SER A 265 4.71 -13.14 -17.99
CA SER A 265 3.83 -13.08 -16.82
C SER A 265 4.05 -14.30 -15.93
N SER A 266 4.17 -14.07 -14.62
CA SER A 266 4.42 -15.14 -13.67
C SER A 266 3.21 -15.37 -12.77
N LEU A 267 2.71 -16.60 -12.80
CA LEU A 267 1.60 -17.07 -11.98
C LEU A 267 2.15 -17.92 -10.86
N SER A 268 1.83 -17.54 -9.63
CA SER A 268 2.13 -18.37 -8.48
C SER A 268 1.04 -19.43 -8.32
N PRO A 269 1.39 -20.69 -8.01
CA PRO A 269 0.39 -21.70 -7.66
C PRO A 269 -0.45 -21.28 -6.45
N ASN A 270 -1.65 -21.85 -6.30
CA ASN A 270 -2.55 -21.56 -5.17
C ASN A 270 -2.05 -22.09 -3.81
N ARG A 271 -1.14 -23.07 -3.84
CA ARG A 271 -0.45 -23.64 -2.68
C ARG A 271 0.99 -23.98 -3.03
N HIS A 272 1.81 -24.28 -2.03
CA HIS A 272 3.13 -24.89 -2.26
C HIS A 272 2.92 -26.27 -2.89
N ALA A 273 3.47 -26.49 -4.09
CA ALA A 273 3.27 -27.73 -4.85
C ALA A 273 3.86 -28.96 -4.12
N ASP A 274 4.87 -28.71 -3.31
CA ASP A 274 5.60 -29.65 -2.46
C ASP A 274 5.01 -29.81 -1.05
N ILE A 275 3.84 -29.22 -0.75
CA ILE A 275 3.17 -29.35 0.54
C ILE A 275 1.73 -29.87 0.34
N GLY A 276 1.60 -31.19 0.50
CA GLY A 276 0.38 -31.98 0.40
C GLY A 276 -0.38 -32.10 1.71
N CYS A 277 0.34 -32.28 2.81
CA CYS A 277 -0.18 -32.52 4.14
C CYS A 277 0.65 -31.81 5.23
N ASN A 278 0.34 -32.08 6.50
CA ASN A 278 1.07 -31.52 7.63
C ASN A 278 2.51 -32.05 7.70
N ASP A 279 2.74 -33.32 7.35
CA ASP A 279 4.07 -33.92 7.39
C ASP A 279 4.99 -33.24 6.37
N ASP A 280 4.51 -33.02 5.14
CA ASP A 280 5.25 -32.27 4.11
C ASP A 280 5.60 -30.84 4.56
N LEU A 281 4.71 -30.20 5.33
CA LEU A 281 4.96 -28.87 5.89
C LEU A 281 6.07 -28.92 6.96
N LEU A 282 6.05 -29.93 7.83
CA LEU A 282 7.08 -30.13 8.84
C LEU A 282 8.43 -30.44 8.19
N ASP A 283 8.45 -31.29 7.16
CA ASP A 283 9.65 -31.59 6.37
C ASP A 283 10.21 -30.34 5.70
N MET A 284 9.34 -29.48 5.16
CA MET A 284 9.73 -28.17 4.60
C MET A 284 10.35 -27.25 5.66
N ILE A 285 9.76 -27.17 6.86
CA ILE A 285 10.28 -26.36 7.97
C ILE A 285 11.66 -26.86 8.39
N VAL A 286 11.83 -28.19 8.54
CA VAL A 286 13.12 -28.79 8.89
C VAL A 286 14.16 -28.52 7.81
N ARG A 287 13.81 -28.72 6.53
CA ARG A 287 14.69 -28.45 5.39
C ARG A 287 15.18 -27.00 5.33
N ILE A 288 14.32 -26.03 5.65
CA ILE A 288 14.70 -24.60 5.66
C ILE A 288 15.55 -24.25 6.88
N ARG A 289 15.35 -24.93 8.01
CA ARG A 289 16.10 -24.71 9.25
C ARG A 289 17.57 -25.16 9.16
N GLU A 290 17.87 -26.20 8.40
CA GLU A 290 19.19 -26.86 8.34
C GLU A 290 20.23 -26.16 7.45
#